data_AF-A0A3D4JUS7-F1
#
_entry.id   AF-A0A3D4JUS7-F1
#
_cell.length_a   1.000
_cell.length_b   1.000
_cell.length_c   1.000
_cell.angle_alpha   90.00
_cell.angle_beta   90.00
_cell.angle_gamma   90.00
#
_symmetry.space_group_name_H-M   'P 1'
#
loop_
_entity.id
_entity.type
_entity.pdbx_description
1 polymer ?
#
loop_
_entity_poly.entity_id
_entity_poly.type
_entity_poly.pdbx_seq_one_letter_code
_entity_poly.pdbx_strand_id
1 'polypeptide(L)'
;GTSTASSPCITFRYAVDGCYARAHKMRQILLNAGYDCEKQFVYGNLKASTGTCCVSWGYHVAILVSFKNASGVVEKRIIDPSLFTSGPVTDTAWRNACVNTSCGSASASSYANTAGNVYYRSPSGSLLYDNNYINTNCVLTTFSTLSGCSPVPAPSVASCGF
;
A
#
# COMPACT_ATOMS: atom_id res chain seq x y z
N GLY A 1 -12.84 -8.46 7.38
CA GLY A 1 -12.83 -7.01 7.67
C GLY A 1 -13.23 -6.77 9.11
N THR A 2 -13.27 -5.51 9.53
CA THR A 2 -13.91 -5.07 10.79
C THR A 2 -15.40 -4.85 10.57
N SER A 3 -16.20 -4.82 11.64
CA SER A 3 -17.66 -4.55 11.56
C SER A 3 -18.00 -3.15 11.02
N THR A 4 -17.04 -2.22 11.06
CA THR A 4 -17.18 -0.84 10.60
C THR A 4 -16.88 -0.65 9.11
N ALA A 5 -16.33 -1.65 8.43
CA ALA A 5 -15.90 -1.51 7.05
C ALA A 5 -17.05 -1.68 6.05
N SER A 6 -17.20 -0.75 5.10
CA SER A 6 -18.06 -0.91 3.94
C SER A 6 -17.39 -1.75 2.84
N SER A 7 -18.20 -2.35 1.95
CA SER A 7 -17.70 -3.16 0.84
C SER A 7 -17.20 -2.31 -0.34
N PRO A 8 -16.07 -2.66 -1.00
CA PRO A 8 -15.11 -3.66 -0.55
C PRO A 8 -14.23 -3.10 0.58
N CYS A 9 -14.03 -3.91 1.63
CA CYS A 9 -13.12 -3.55 2.72
C CYS A 9 -11.67 -3.54 2.24
N ILE A 10 -10.82 -2.70 2.85
CA ILE A 10 -9.39 -2.69 2.52
C ILE A 10 -8.72 -3.92 3.13
N THR A 11 -8.03 -4.69 2.31
CA THR A 11 -7.47 -6.01 2.66
C THR A 11 -6.12 -5.91 3.37
N PHE A 12 -5.96 -5.01 4.35
CA PHE A 12 -4.69 -4.81 5.08
C PHE A 12 -4.15 -6.08 5.73
N ARG A 13 -5.05 -6.96 6.19
CA ARG A 13 -4.69 -8.23 6.82
C ARG A 13 -4.05 -9.25 5.87
N TYR A 14 -4.12 -9.04 4.56
CA TYR A 14 -3.51 -9.91 3.56
C TYR A 14 -2.33 -9.19 2.91
N ALA A 15 -1.13 -9.53 3.37
CA ALA A 15 0.09 -8.80 3.02
C ALA A 15 0.77 -9.32 1.74
N VAL A 16 0.32 -10.45 1.20
CA VAL A 16 1.00 -11.11 0.06
C VAL A 16 1.05 -10.22 -1.18
N ASP A 17 -0.07 -9.62 -1.57
CA ASP A 17 -0.19 -8.81 -2.79
C ASP A 17 -1.31 -7.75 -2.64
N GLY A 18 -1.57 -6.96 -3.68
CA GLY A 18 -2.66 -5.98 -3.75
C GLY A 18 -2.35 -4.63 -3.09
N CYS A 19 -1.08 -4.33 -2.83
CA CYS A 19 -0.67 -3.06 -2.20
C CYS A 19 -1.14 -1.82 -2.98
N TYR A 20 -1.09 -1.89 -4.31
CA TYR A 20 -1.60 -0.89 -5.24
C TYR A 20 -3.09 -0.60 -5.04
N ALA A 21 -3.92 -1.64 -4.95
CA ALA A 21 -5.36 -1.50 -4.68
C ALA A 21 -5.63 -0.93 -3.27
N ARG A 22 -4.93 -1.41 -2.24
CA ARG A 22 -5.05 -0.86 -0.87
C ARG A 22 -4.71 0.63 -0.83
N ALA A 23 -3.58 1.01 -1.40
CA ALA A 23 -3.14 2.40 -1.45
C ALA A 23 -4.09 3.30 -2.24
N HIS A 24 -4.64 2.82 -3.35
CA HIS A 24 -5.62 3.59 -4.11
C HIS A 24 -6.93 3.75 -3.30
N LYS A 25 -7.42 2.70 -2.63
CA LYS A 25 -8.61 2.81 -1.78
C LYS A 25 -8.40 3.74 -0.57
N MET A 26 -7.21 3.76 0.03
CA MET A 26 -6.87 4.76 1.06
C MET A 26 -6.93 6.20 0.51
N ARG A 27 -6.42 6.43 -0.71
CA ARG A 27 -6.59 7.73 -1.38
C ARG A 27 -8.06 8.09 -1.58
N GLN A 28 -8.92 7.14 -1.96
CA GLN A 28 -10.35 7.41 -2.13
C GLN A 28 -10.98 7.96 -0.85
N ILE A 29 -10.59 7.43 0.31
CA ILE A 29 -11.06 7.90 1.62
C ILE A 29 -10.63 9.36 1.85
N LEU A 30 -9.39 9.73 1.50
CA LEU A 30 -8.93 11.12 1.58
C LEU A 30 -9.72 12.05 0.63
N LEU A 31 -9.96 11.61 -0.61
CA LEU A 31 -10.72 12.40 -1.59
C LEU A 31 -12.14 12.68 -1.11
N ASN A 32 -12.79 11.68 -0.51
CA ASN A 32 -14.12 11.84 0.08
C ASN A 32 -14.14 12.85 1.24
N ALA A 33 -12.99 13.09 1.88
CA ALA A 33 -12.80 14.11 2.89
C ALA A 33 -12.29 15.46 2.32
N GLY A 34 -12.16 15.59 1.00
CA GLY A 34 -11.69 16.82 0.34
C GLY A 34 -10.17 16.96 0.24
N TYR A 35 -9.41 15.88 0.44
CA TYR A 35 -7.95 15.88 0.38
C TYR A 35 -7.42 14.95 -0.71
N ASP A 36 -6.27 15.28 -1.28
CA ASP A 36 -5.47 14.32 -2.06
C ASP A 36 -4.14 14.06 -1.36
N CYS A 37 -3.38 13.09 -1.85
CA CYS A 37 -2.09 12.70 -1.31
C CYS A 37 -1.11 12.32 -2.43
N GLU A 38 0.12 12.05 -2.07
CA GLU A 38 1.07 11.37 -2.95
C GLU A 38 0.98 9.85 -2.75
N LYS A 39 1.63 9.10 -3.64
CA LYS A 39 2.03 7.71 -3.40
C LYS A 39 3.55 7.65 -3.27
N GLN A 40 4.04 6.82 -2.36
CA GLN A 40 5.45 6.44 -2.35
C GLN A 40 5.58 4.98 -2.75
N PHE A 41 6.28 4.73 -3.85
CA PHE A 41 6.67 3.40 -4.30
C PHE A 41 8.09 3.11 -3.84
N VAL A 42 8.33 1.96 -3.23
CA VAL A 42 9.66 1.44 -2.92
C VAL A 42 9.88 0.14 -3.67
N TYR A 43 11.07 -0.05 -4.23
CA TYR A 43 11.43 -1.20 -5.06
C TYR A 43 12.67 -1.89 -4.50
N GLY A 44 12.81 -3.19 -4.75
CA GLY A 44 14.01 -3.94 -4.37
C GLY A 44 13.71 -5.41 -4.11
N ASN A 45 14.62 -6.06 -3.39
CA ASN A 45 14.37 -7.36 -2.77
C ASN A 45 13.74 -7.09 -1.40
N LEU A 46 12.43 -6.85 -1.39
CA LEU A 46 11.72 -6.41 -0.19
C LEU A 46 11.21 -7.61 0.61
N LYS A 47 11.32 -7.52 1.93
CA LYS A 47 10.70 -8.47 2.85
C LYS A 47 10.10 -7.74 4.03
N ALA A 48 8.90 -8.15 4.41
CA ALA A 48 8.19 -7.57 5.55
C ALA A 48 7.60 -8.67 6.44
N SER A 49 7.48 -8.35 7.73
CA SER A 49 6.83 -9.20 8.72
C SER A 49 5.51 -8.59 9.13
N THR A 50 4.47 -9.42 9.22
CA THR A 50 3.17 -9.07 9.84
C THR A 50 3.18 -9.25 11.36
N GLY A 51 4.33 -9.61 11.94
CA GLY A 51 4.49 -10.06 13.32
C GLY A 51 4.33 -11.58 13.49
N THR A 52 3.59 -12.26 12.60
CA THR A 52 3.37 -13.71 12.65
C THR A 52 3.91 -14.47 11.44
N CYS A 53 4.08 -13.80 10.31
CA CYS A 53 4.62 -14.40 9.10
C CYS A 53 5.33 -13.36 8.24
N CYS A 54 6.13 -13.83 7.29
CA CYS A 54 6.90 -13.00 6.37
C CYS A 54 6.33 -13.05 4.95
N VAL A 55 6.45 -11.95 4.22
CA VAL A 55 6.14 -11.84 2.79
C VAL A 55 7.32 -11.25 2.04
N SER A 56 7.43 -11.57 0.74
CA SER A 56 8.47 -11.05 -0.15
C SER A 56 7.83 -10.28 -1.30
N TRP A 57 8.40 -9.13 -1.66
CA TRP A 57 7.88 -8.27 -2.73
C TRP A 57 8.99 -7.76 -3.63
N GLY A 58 8.66 -7.50 -4.90
CA GLY A 58 9.51 -6.72 -5.80
C GLY A 58 9.34 -5.20 -5.63
N TYR A 59 8.18 -4.78 -5.13
CA TYR A 59 7.89 -3.39 -4.77
C TYR A 59 6.77 -3.33 -3.73
N HIS A 60 6.66 -2.21 -3.02
CA HIS A 60 5.53 -1.89 -2.16
C HIS A 60 5.09 -0.44 -2.34
N VAL A 61 3.83 -0.14 -2.04
CA VAL A 61 3.26 1.20 -2.17
C VAL A 61 2.27 1.50 -1.06
N ALA A 62 2.31 2.75 -0.58
CA ALA A 62 1.35 3.33 0.36
C ALA A 62 1.08 4.80 0.01
N ILE A 63 0.10 5.40 0.69
CA ILE A 63 -0.18 6.84 0.56
C ILE A 63 0.80 7.65 1.40
N LEU A 64 1.31 8.74 0.84
CA LEU A 64 2.17 9.72 1.51
C LEU A 64 1.37 11.02 1.68
N VAL A 65 0.98 11.30 2.93
CA VAL A 65 0.06 12.39 3.26
C VAL A 65 0.84 13.59 3.78
N SER A 66 0.59 14.75 3.20
CA SER A 66 1.11 16.03 3.67
C SER A 66 0.13 16.66 4.66
N PHE A 67 0.62 17.17 5.79
CA PHE A 67 -0.19 17.85 6.80
C PHE A 67 0.61 18.99 7.45
N LYS A 68 -0.07 19.98 8.03
CA LYS A 68 0.58 21.03 8.82
C LYS A 68 0.70 20.57 10.27
N ASN A 69 1.89 20.68 10.85
CA ASN A 69 2.10 20.42 12.28
C ASN A 69 1.59 21.60 13.14
N ALA A 70 1.78 21.51 14.46
CA ALA A 70 1.33 22.54 15.42
C ALA A 70 1.91 23.95 15.15
N SER A 71 3.07 24.03 14.49
CA SER A 71 3.72 25.28 14.09
C SER A 71 3.36 25.74 12.67
N GLY A 72 2.45 25.04 11.99
CA GLY A 72 2.03 25.35 10.61
C GLY A 72 2.99 24.87 9.53
N VAL A 73 4.07 24.16 9.89
CA VAL A 73 5.06 23.62 8.94
C VAL A 73 4.51 22.35 8.30
N VAL A 74 4.68 22.23 6.98
CA VAL A 74 4.24 21.03 6.24
C VAL A 74 5.19 19.86 6.52
N GLU A 75 4.63 18.77 6.99
CA GLU A 75 5.29 17.48 7.18
C GLU A 75 4.60 16.39 6.35
N LYS A 76 5.30 15.27 6.14
CA LYS A 76 4.74 14.10 5.46
C LYS A 76 4.79 12.85 6.33
N ARG A 77 3.77 11.99 6.22
CA ARG A 77 3.72 10.66 6.85
C ARG A 77 3.11 9.63 5.90
N ILE A 78 3.61 8.40 5.98
CA ILE A 78 2.98 7.25 5.33
C ILE A 78 1.83 6.75 6.21
N ILE A 79 0.72 6.41 5.57
CA ILE A 79 -0.35 5.61 6.18
C ILE A 79 -0.38 4.26 5.48
N ASP A 80 -0.03 3.20 6.24
CA ASP A 80 -0.07 1.82 5.77
C ASP A 80 -0.39 0.84 6.91
N PRO A 81 -1.68 0.61 7.20
CA PRO A 81 -2.09 -0.34 8.22
C PRO A 81 -1.72 -1.80 7.96
N SER A 82 -1.21 -2.15 6.76
CA SER A 82 -0.69 -3.51 6.53
C SER A 82 0.68 -3.75 7.20
N LEU A 83 1.38 -2.67 7.58
CA LEU A 83 2.65 -2.71 8.31
C LEU A 83 2.59 -1.98 9.66
N PHE A 84 1.81 -0.89 9.76
CA PHE A 84 1.75 -0.03 10.94
C PHE A 84 0.29 0.21 11.35
N THR A 85 -0.20 -0.60 12.29
CA THR A 85 -1.60 -0.54 12.75
C THR A 85 -1.89 0.60 13.73
N SER A 86 -0.85 1.16 14.37
CA SER A 86 -1.00 2.18 15.42
C SER A 86 -1.11 3.62 14.91
N GLY A 87 -0.83 3.88 13.63
CA GLY A 87 -0.99 5.22 13.06
C GLY A 87 0.04 5.58 11.97
N PRO A 88 0.04 6.84 11.51
CA PRO A 88 0.95 7.33 10.49
C PRO A 88 2.42 7.31 10.96
N VAL A 89 3.33 6.95 10.05
CA VAL A 89 4.78 6.85 10.34
C VAL A 89 5.60 7.67 9.35
N THR A 90 6.88 7.91 9.66
CA THR A 90 7.79 8.51 8.67
C THR A 90 7.98 7.54 7.50
N ASP A 91 8.23 8.09 6.32
CA ASP A 91 8.51 7.30 5.13
C ASP A 91 9.79 6.45 5.27
N THR A 92 10.80 6.96 5.98
CA THR A 92 11.99 6.18 6.36
C THR A 92 11.65 4.96 7.22
N ALA A 93 10.82 5.12 8.26
CA ALA A 93 10.39 3.99 9.09
C ALA A 93 9.62 2.96 8.26
N TRP A 94 8.74 3.42 7.37
CA TRP A 94 7.98 2.55 6.47
C TRP A 94 8.88 1.77 5.49
N ARG A 95 9.84 2.43 4.83
CA ARG A 95 10.80 1.76 3.94
C ARG A 95 11.67 0.75 4.69
N ASN A 96 12.08 1.06 5.93
CA ASN A 96 12.84 0.13 6.76
C ASN A 96 12.04 -1.14 7.10
N ALA A 97 10.72 -1.02 7.34
CA ALA A 97 9.86 -2.19 7.54
C ALA A 97 9.70 -3.04 6.28
N CYS A 98 9.91 -2.48 5.08
CA CYS A 98 9.92 -3.21 3.81
C CYS A 98 11.22 -3.99 3.55
N VAL A 99 12.25 -3.82 4.40
CA VAL A 99 13.55 -4.52 4.30
C VAL A 99 13.88 -5.26 5.59
N ASN A 100 12.87 -5.90 6.18
CA ASN A 100 13.02 -6.60 7.44
C ASN A 100 13.88 -7.86 7.29
N THR A 101 15.11 -7.80 7.79
CA THR A 101 16.11 -8.87 7.67
C THR A 101 15.83 -10.09 8.55
N SER A 102 14.90 -10.01 9.50
CA SER A 102 14.43 -11.20 10.23
C SER A 102 13.68 -12.17 9.31
N CYS A 103 13.16 -11.67 8.17
CA CYS A 103 12.56 -12.47 7.11
C CYS A 103 13.58 -12.99 6.07
N GLY A 104 14.89 -12.80 6.32
CA GLY A 104 15.98 -13.14 5.41
C GLY A 104 16.53 -11.93 4.64
N SER A 105 17.46 -12.15 3.71
CA SER A 105 18.13 -11.07 2.97
C SER A 105 17.14 -10.14 2.28
N ALA A 106 17.21 -8.84 2.57
CA ALA A 106 16.31 -7.82 2.04
C ALA A 106 17.07 -6.50 1.81
N SER A 107 16.73 -5.78 0.74
CA SER A 107 17.32 -4.49 0.39
C SER A 107 16.40 -3.68 -0.52
N ALA A 108 16.35 -2.37 -0.29
CA ALA A 108 15.69 -1.43 -1.17
C ALA A 108 16.68 -0.95 -2.23
N SER A 109 16.29 -0.97 -3.51
CA SER A 109 17.10 -0.48 -4.62
C SER A 109 16.79 0.98 -4.95
N SER A 110 15.52 1.39 -4.84
CA SER A 110 15.07 2.75 -5.11
C SER A 110 13.71 3.02 -4.50
N TYR A 111 13.32 4.29 -4.44
CA TYR A 111 11.95 4.70 -4.16
C TYR A 111 11.60 5.94 -4.99
N ALA A 112 10.31 6.16 -5.23
CA ALA A 112 9.81 7.32 -5.96
C ALA A 112 8.46 7.78 -5.40
N ASN A 113 8.32 9.11 -5.24
CA ASN A 113 7.03 9.72 -4.95
C ASN A 113 6.32 10.05 -6.27
N THR A 114 4.99 9.97 -6.26
CA THR A 114 4.13 10.30 -7.41
C THR A 114 2.85 10.98 -6.94
N ALA A 115 2.12 11.59 -7.88
CA ALA A 115 0.76 12.04 -7.63
C ALA A 115 -0.15 10.89 -7.17
N GLY A 116 -1.13 11.19 -6.32
CA GLY A 116 -2.01 10.20 -5.71
C GLY A 116 -2.78 9.34 -6.71
N ASN A 117 -3.14 9.91 -7.86
CA ASN A 117 -3.90 9.23 -8.91
C ASN A 117 -3.10 8.15 -9.64
N VAL A 118 -1.78 8.08 -9.48
CA VAL A 118 -0.97 6.97 -10.00
C VAL A 118 -1.36 5.69 -9.24
N TYR A 119 -1.81 4.69 -10.00
CA TYR A 119 -2.18 3.38 -9.48
C TYR A 119 -0.95 2.50 -9.29
N TYR A 120 -0.09 2.46 -10.31
CA TYR A 120 1.19 1.79 -10.29
C TYR A 120 2.23 2.61 -11.06
N ARG A 121 3.47 2.57 -10.57
CA ARG A 121 4.65 3.12 -11.27
C ARG A 121 5.63 1.98 -11.50
N SER A 122 6.06 1.75 -12.74
CA SER A 122 7.13 0.81 -13.05
C SER A 122 8.49 1.32 -12.56
N PRO A 123 9.50 0.44 -12.37
CA PRO A 123 10.86 0.89 -12.07
C PRO A 123 11.42 1.89 -13.10
N SER A 124 11.06 1.74 -14.38
CA SER A 124 11.41 2.65 -15.48
C SER A 124 10.64 3.98 -15.49
N GLY A 125 9.65 4.16 -14.61
CA GLY A 125 8.88 5.40 -14.47
C GLY A 125 7.59 5.47 -15.29
N SER A 126 7.21 4.39 -15.98
CA SER A 126 5.90 4.30 -16.65
C SER A 126 4.77 4.26 -15.63
N LEU A 127 3.67 4.94 -15.92
CA LEU A 127 2.55 5.13 -15.00
C LEU A 127 1.31 4.39 -15.49
N LEU A 128 0.61 3.73 -14.57
CA LEU A 128 -0.70 3.11 -14.77
C LEU A 128 -1.71 3.80 -13.86
N TYR A 129 -2.95 3.90 -14.32
CA TYR A 129 -4.04 4.60 -13.66
C TYR A 129 -5.26 3.69 -13.47
N ASP A 130 -6.05 3.97 -12.44
CA ASP A 130 -7.34 3.31 -12.15
C ASP A 130 -8.31 4.39 -11.65
N ASN A 131 -8.56 5.39 -12.49
CA ASN A 131 -9.24 6.63 -12.08
C ASN A 131 -10.66 6.41 -11.54
N ASN A 132 -11.31 5.32 -11.98
CA ASN A 132 -12.66 4.94 -11.59
C ASN A 132 -12.70 3.85 -10.50
N TYR A 133 -11.55 3.47 -9.94
CA TYR A 133 -11.43 2.45 -8.90
C TYR A 133 -11.96 1.07 -9.33
N ILE A 134 -12.03 0.78 -10.63
CA ILE A 134 -12.57 -0.47 -11.18
C ILE A 134 -11.63 -1.61 -10.81
N ASN A 135 -10.34 -1.45 -11.10
CA ASN A 135 -9.34 -2.47 -10.75
C ASN A 135 -9.22 -2.61 -9.23
N THR A 136 -9.14 -1.48 -8.53
CA THR A 136 -9.07 -1.39 -7.07
C THR A 136 -10.17 -2.20 -6.41
N ASN A 137 -11.43 -1.94 -6.75
CA ASN A 137 -12.56 -2.60 -6.09
C ASN A 137 -12.64 -4.08 -6.45
N CYS A 138 -12.31 -4.46 -7.69
CA CYS A 138 -12.23 -5.86 -8.10
C CYS A 138 -11.18 -6.64 -7.29
N VAL A 139 -9.95 -6.14 -7.21
CA VAL A 139 -8.84 -6.78 -6.47
C VAL A 139 -9.16 -6.90 -4.98
N LEU A 140 -9.67 -5.83 -4.35
CA LEU A 140 -10.07 -5.86 -2.94
C LEU A 140 -11.20 -6.86 -2.68
N THR A 141 -12.14 -7.03 -3.63
CA THR A 141 -13.21 -8.02 -3.53
C THR A 141 -12.65 -9.43 -3.61
N THR A 142 -11.79 -9.71 -4.60
CA THR A 142 -11.11 -11.01 -4.76
C THR A 142 -10.32 -11.41 -3.51
N PHE A 143 -9.67 -10.45 -2.83
CA PHE A 143 -8.86 -10.72 -1.65
C PHE A 143 -9.61 -10.53 -0.31
N SER A 144 -10.91 -10.23 -0.34
CA SER A 144 -11.67 -9.80 0.85
C SER A 144 -11.67 -10.81 2.00
N THR A 145 -11.66 -12.11 1.68
CA THR A 145 -11.68 -13.22 2.65
C THR A 145 -10.28 -13.66 3.08
N LEU A 146 -9.23 -13.22 2.38
CA LEU A 146 -7.84 -13.64 2.63
C LEU A 146 -7.24 -12.92 3.83
N SER A 147 -6.23 -13.54 4.45
CA SER A 147 -5.51 -13.03 5.61
C SER A 147 -4.14 -13.69 5.78
N GLY A 148 -3.21 -13.00 6.43
CA GLY A 148 -1.85 -13.47 6.68
C GLY A 148 -0.99 -13.45 5.42
N CYS A 149 -0.13 -14.45 5.32
CA CYS A 149 0.89 -14.58 4.27
C CYS A 149 0.63 -15.77 3.34
N SER A 150 -0.63 -16.23 3.23
CA SER A 150 -1.05 -17.34 2.37
C SER A 150 -2.46 -17.08 1.82
N PRO A 151 -2.78 -17.45 0.57
CA PRO A 151 -1.95 -18.19 -0.38
C PRO A 151 -0.85 -17.33 -1.01
N VAL A 152 0.23 -17.99 -1.46
CA VAL A 152 1.31 -17.43 -2.28
C VAL A 152 1.58 -18.42 -3.43
N PRO A 153 1.43 -18.02 -4.72
CA PRO A 153 0.98 -16.72 -5.20
C PRO A 153 -0.43 -16.35 -4.74
N ALA A 154 -0.75 -15.06 -4.75
CA ALA A 154 -2.13 -14.61 -4.54
C ALA A 154 -3.07 -15.16 -5.63
N PRO A 155 -4.39 -15.28 -5.38
CA PRO A 155 -5.33 -15.69 -6.41
C PRO A 155 -5.28 -14.75 -7.61
N SER A 156 -5.54 -15.29 -8.81
CA SER A 156 -5.47 -14.49 -10.03
C SER A 156 -6.46 -13.33 -9.99
N VAL A 157 -5.96 -12.14 -10.36
CA VAL A 157 -6.75 -10.92 -10.56
C VAL A 157 -6.72 -10.47 -12.03
N ALA A 158 -6.34 -11.38 -12.95
CA ALA A 158 -6.27 -11.08 -14.38
C ALA A 158 -7.62 -10.70 -15.00
N SER A 159 -8.74 -11.09 -14.37
CA SER A 159 -10.09 -10.68 -14.78
C SER A 159 -10.48 -9.26 -14.35
N CYS A 160 -9.68 -8.60 -13.51
CA CYS A 160 -9.94 -7.23 -13.08
C CYS A 160 -9.55 -6.23 -14.17
N GLY A 161 -10.53 -5.51 -14.72
CA GLY A 161 -10.34 -4.42 -15.70
C GLY A 161 -9.93 -3.09 -15.07
N PHE A 162 -10.09 -1.99 -15.82
CA PHE A 162 -9.79 -0.59 -15.43
C PHE A 162 -10.94 0.34 -15.79
#